data_AF-A0A7J2YYN4-F1
#
_entry.id   AF-A0A7J2YYN4-F1
#
_cell.length_a   1.000
_cell.length_b   1.000
_cell.length_c   1.000
_cell.angle_alpha   90.00
_cell.angle_beta   90.00
_cell.angle_gamma   90.00
#
_symmetry.space_group_name_H-M   'P 1'
#
loop_
_entity.id
_entity.type
_entity.pdbx_description
1 polymer ?
#
loop_
_entity_poly.entity_id
_entity_poly.type
_entity_poly.pdbx_seq_one_letter_code
_entity_poly.pdbx_strand_id
1 'polypeptide(L)'
;MTKLTAGTVARAYLIVVLVLAALVSPPFQLGLALGLLVIQLYSIYSRPKAGLNLVLTVASLILAPLALEGIVGVYAVLLMIPAIYLLDEGLKNVAMTQVFSFRSASRSSSQVLKTLVGGLLLVLAVSVVAWNLTLVLTVAVLMAYVGCMIAYVLRKVPRSALVEDRSWSRIVAGDKETAKFKVEVKADMPILLALEPTNSWVKIDPAKAAPTAKSNLEITVTFTPLLAGPTNIQLKAAYFDSRGLIETNQVLTPLDLHIIPRAKYAQWLANKFLEQTSSGSGLLLSAGSNPKGAKGGVEYYGNRPYQVGDKERDIDWRHSYMLGDLIVKEFSGARGEAGLIVADLTAKDLEAADKLAYNLVMSALTLAVEGLPSAIAAYNEAEVVAVARLDDSRETLKSALEVTAKITVVEPKKRVLHPIESVRLKRSIAQLTGAQGDASRRLSEVLMLELDAHREAAKSHPAALALAKATRNAQGPMVITVVSPLESDSDALLLTLGQLKDKGYSTVFVGA
;
A
#
# COMPACT_ATOMS: atom_id res chain seq x y z
N MET A 1 -28.64 -34.51 -15.61
CA MET A 1 -28.72 -34.09 -17.02
C MET A 1 -27.92 -32.81 -17.20
N THR A 2 -26.76 -32.88 -17.85
CA THR A 2 -25.94 -31.69 -18.16
C THR A 2 -26.65 -30.88 -19.24
N LYS A 3 -26.89 -29.58 -19.00
CA LYS A 3 -27.48 -28.70 -20.02
C LYS A 3 -26.48 -28.59 -21.18
N LEU A 4 -26.86 -29.10 -22.36
CA LEU A 4 -26.11 -28.91 -23.61
C LEU A 4 -25.99 -27.40 -23.86
N THR A 5 -24.75 -26.89 -23.90
CA THR A 5 -24.52 -25.50 -24.28
C THR A 5 -24.64 -25.36 -25.79
N ALA A 6 -25.08 -24.20 -26.27
CA ALA A 6 -25.16 -23.91 -27.71
C ALA A 6 -23.81 -24.11 -28.43
N GLY A 7 -22.70 -23.93 -27.71
CA GLY A 7 -21.34 -24.21 -28.18
C GLY A 7 -21.11 -25.68 -28.50
N THR A 8 -21.52 -26.58 -27.59
CA THR A 8 -21.43 -28.02 -27.82
C THR A 8 -22.27 -28.45 -29.02
N VAL A 9 -23.47 -27.87 -29.20
CA VAL A 9 -24.34 -28.16 -30.34
C VAL A 9 -23.71 -27.68 -31.65
N ALA A 10 -23.20 -26.45 -31.70
CA ALA A 10 -22.54 -25.92 -32.90
C ALA A 10 -21.28 -26.72 -33.26
N ARG A 11 -20.53 -27.19 -32.26
CA ARG A 11 -19.35 -28.04 -32.48
C ARG A 11 -19.71 -29.44 -32.95
N ALA A 12 -20.74 -30.06 -32.37
CA ALA A 12 -21.25 -31.35 -32.82
C ALA A 12 -21.76 -31.26 -34.26
N TYR A 13 -22.49 -30.19 -34.59
CA TYR A 13 -22.92 -29.90 -35.95
C TYR A 13 -21.72 -29.82 -36.92
N LEU A 14 -20.68 -29.05 -36.57
CA LEU A 14 -19.48 -28.93 -37.40
C LEU A 14 -18.79 -30.30 -37.61
N ILE A 15 -18.72 -31.14 -36.58
CA ILE A 15 -18.14 -32.49 -36.68
C ILE A 15 -18.97 -33.35 -37.64
N VAL A 16 -20.30 -33.34 -37.53
CA VAL A 16 -21.18 -34.11 -38.42
C VAL A 16 -20.99 -33.67 -39.87
N VAL A 17 -20.94 -32.35 -40.13
CA VAL A 17 -20.69 -31.80 -41.47
C VAL A 17 -19.32 -32.23 -42.01
N LEU A 18 -18.27 -32.23 -41.18
CA LEU A 18 -16.93 -32.67 -41.59
C LEU A 18 -16.85 -34.18 -41.84
N VAL A 19 -17.60 -35.01 -41.10
CA VAL A 19 -17.70 -36.45 -41.37
C VAL A 19 -18.38 -36.69 -42.72
N LEU A 20 -19.48 -35.98 -43.01
CA LEU A 20 -20.13 -36.06 -44.31
C LEU A 20 -19.20 -35.61 -45.45
N ALA A 21 -18.43 -34.54 -45.23
CA ALA A 21 -17.39 -34.11 -46.16
C ALA A 21 -16.39 -35.25 -46.42
N ALA A 22 -15.85 -35.88 -45.38
CA ALA A 22 -14.89 -36.96 -45.52
C ALA A 22 -15.44 -38.17 -46.28
N LEU A 23 -16.74 -38.49 -46.17
CA LEU A 23 -17.31 -39.66 -46.87
C LEU A 23 -17.46 -39.47 -48.38
N VAL A 24 -17.70 -38.24 -48.83
CA VAL A 24 -18.12 -37.96 -50.22
C VAL A 24 -17.04 -37.24 -51.04
N SER A 25 -16.04 -36.64 -50.38
CA SER A 25 -15.13 -35.70 -51.05
C SER A 25 -13.94 -36.37 -51.75
N PRO A 26 -13.42 -35.77 -52.84
CA PRO A 26 -12.20 -36.19 -53.52
C PRO A 26 -10.96 -36.19 -52.58
N PRO A 27 -9.88 -36.90 -52.93
CA PRO A 27 -8.75 -37.18 -52.02
C PRO A 27 -8.15 -35.96 -51.30
N PHE A 28 -8.01 -34.83 -52.00
CA PHE A 28 -7.49 -33.59 -51.40
C PHE A 28 -8.42 -33.02 -50.33
N GLN A 29 -9.72 -32.95 -50.64
CA GLN A 29 -10.75 -32.45 -49.71
C GLN A 29 -10.98 -33.43 -48.56
N LEU A 30 -10.85 -34.74 -48.79
CA LEU A 30 -10.84 -35.77 -47.74
C LEU A 30 -9.71 -35.51 -46.73
N GLY A 31 -8.49 -35.28 -47.19
CA GLY A 31 -7.35 -34.96 -46.31
C GLY A 31 -7.61 -33.72 -45.45
N LEU A 32 -8.18 -32.67 -46.06
CA LEU A 32 -8.57 -31.45 -45.35
C LEU A 32 -9.67 -31.70 -44.31
N ALA A 33 -10.72 -32.45 -44.66
CA ALA A 33 -11.81 -32.80 -43.78
C ALA A 33 -11.34 -33.60 -42.56
N LEU A 34 -10.49 -34.61 -42.77
CA LEU A 34 -9.90 -35.41 -41.70
C LEU A 34 -9.00 -34.56 -40.79
N GLY A 35 -8.17 -33.69 -41.35
CA GLY A 35 -7.33 -32.78 -40.57
C GLY A 35 -8.15 -31.84 -39.67
N LEU A 36 -9.22 -31.24 -40.22
CA LEU A 36 -10.13 -30.38 -39.45
C LEU A 36 -10.90 -31.17 -38.38
N LEU A 37 -11.32 -32.40 -38.67
CA LEU A 37 -11.99 -33.27 -37.72
C LEU A 37 -11.08 -33.59 -36.54
N VAL A 38 -9.82 -33.93 -36.78
CA VAL A 38 -8.80 -34.16 -35.74
C VAL A 38 -8.62 -32.91 -34.88
N ILE A 39 -8.54 -31.73 -35.49
CA ILE A 39 -8.45 -30.44 -34.76
C ILE A 39 -9.66 -30.21 -33.86
N GLN A 40 -10.88 -30.49 -34.35
CA GLN A 40 -12.11 -30.32 -33.58
C GLN A 40 -12.21 -31.32 -32.43
N LEU A 41 -11.87 -32.60 -32.65
CA LEU A 41 -11.80 -33.61 -31.60
C LEU A 41 -10.73 -33.26 -30.55
N TYR A 42 -9.56 -32.80 -31.00
CA TYR A 42 -8.50 -32.34 -30.11
C TYR A 42 -8.95 -31.15 -29.24
N SER A 43 -9.67 -30.18 -29.81
CA SER A 43 -10.22 -29.05 -29.05
C SER A 43 -11.24 -29.49 -27.99
N ILE A 44 -11.98 -30.57 -28.23
CA ILE A 44 -12.89 -31.18 -27.23
C ILE A 44 -12.08 -31.87 -26.14
N TYR A 45 -11.07 -32.66 -26.52
CA TYR A 45 -10.30 -33.49 -25.61
C TYR A 45 -9.37 -32.67 -24.70
N SER A 46 -8.56 -31.77 -25.26
CA SER A 46 -7.47 -31.09 -24.54
C SER A 46 -7.79 -29.67 -24.05
N ARG A 47 -9.01 -29.14 -24.30
CA ARG A 47 -9.44 -27.76 -23.94
C ARG A 47 -8.28 -26.74 -24.04
N PRO A 48 -7.80 -26.43 -25.25
CA PRO A 48 -6.64 -25.55 -25.44
C PRO A 48 -6.85 -24.17 -24.82
N LYS A 49 -5.75 -23.46 -24.52
CA LYS A 49 -5.79 -22.05 -24.06
C LYS A 49 -6.72 -21.24 -24.96
N ALA A 50 -7.48 -20.31 -24.37
CA ALA A 50 -8.56 -19.60 -25.06
C ALA A 50 -8.13 -18.98 -26.41
N GLY A 51 -6.95 -18.36 -26.46
CA GLY A 51 -6.40 -17.80 -27.70
C GLY A 51 -6.15 -18.84 -28.79
N LEU A 52 -5.56 -20.00 -28.45
CA LEU A 52 -5.33 -21.09 -29.39
C LEU A 52 -6.66 -21.69 -29.86
N ASN A 53 -7.62 -21.86 -28.96
CA ASN A 53 -8.95 -22.35 -29.31
C ASN A 53 -9.66 -21.42 -30.31
N LEU A 54 -9.55 -20.10 -30.13
CA LEU A 54 -10.08 -19.11 -31.07
C LEU A 54 -9.41 -19.24 -32.45
N VAL A 55 -8.09 -19.35 -32.51
CA VAL A 55 -7.34 -19.53 -33.76
C VAL A 55 -7.76 -20.81 -34.50
N LEU A 56 -7.85 -21.95 -33.79
CA LEU A 56 -8.30 -23.22 -34.37
C LEU A 56 -9.74 -23.15 -34.87
N THR A 57 -10.61 -22.43 -34.15
CA THR A 57 -12.01 -22.22 -34.54
C THR A 57 -12.08 -21.37 -35.81
N VAL A 58 -11.39 -20.23 -35.87
CA VAL A 58 -11.33 -19.38 -37.06
C VAL A 58 -10.77 -20.14 -38.26
N ALA A 59 -9.67 -20.87 -38.08
CA ALA A 59 -9.09 -21.71 -39.13
C ALA A 59 -10.08 -22.76 -39.64
N SER A 60 -10.81 -23.42 -38.74
CA SER A 60 -11.83 -24.41 -39.12
C SER A 60 -13.00 -23.76 -39.87
N LEU A 61 -13.44 -22.58 -39.46
CA LEU A 61 -14.52 -21.85 -40.13
C LEU A 61 -14.14 -21.42 -41.55
N ILE A 62 -12.87 -21.07 -41.77
CA ILE A 62 -12.34 -20.66 -43.08
C ILE A 62 -12.14 -21.88 -43.99
N LEU A 63 -11.57 -22.97 -43.47
CA LEU A 63 -11.16 -24.13 -44.27
C LEU A 63 -12.29 -25.15 -44.50
N ALA A 64 -13.29 -25.25 -43.62
CA ALA A 64 -14.35 -26.25 -43.75
C ALA A 64 -15.18 -26.14 -45.05
N PRO A 65 -15.52 -24.93 -45.55
CA PRO A 65 -16.19 -24.78 -46.85
C PRO A 65 -15.38 -25.33 -48.02
N LEU A 66 -14.05 -25.24 -47.96
CA LEU A 66 -13.18 -25.80 -49.00
C LEU A 66 -13.22 -27.33 -49.00
N ALA A 67 -13.41 -27.96 -47.84
CA ALA A 67 -13.61 -29.40 -47.73
C ALA A 67 -15.00 -29.87 -48.24
N LEU A 68 -15.98 -28.96 -48.32
CA LEU A 68 -17.36 -29.24 -48.75
C LEU A 68 -17.63 -28.86 -50.22
N GLU A 69 -16.66 -28.23 -50.88
CA GLU A 69 -16.82 -27.69 -52.22
C GLU A 69 -17.18 -28.77 -53.25
N GLY A 70 -16.68 -30.00 -53.09
CA GLY A 70 -17.04 -31.13 -53.97
C GLY A 70 -18.50 -31.58 -53.85
N ILE A 71 -19.21 -31.20 -52.79
CA ILE A 71 -20.59 -31.65 -52.51
C ILE A 71 -21.59 -30.56 -52.88
N VAL A 72 -21.38 -29.34 -52.39
CA VAL A 72 -22.36 -28.23 -52.48
C VAL A 72 -21.81 -27.04 -53.29
N GLY A 73 -20.58 -27.14 -53.78
CA GLY A 73 -19.90 -26.06 -54.48
C GLY A 73 -19.76 -24.82 -53.60
N VAL A 74 -19.97 -23.66 -54.22
CA VAL A 74 -19.83 -22.33 -53.59
C VAL A 74 -20.83 -22.11 -52.44
N TYR A 75 -21.94 -22.85 -52.41
CA TYR A 75 -22.94 -22.75 -51.34
C TYR A 75 -22.51 -23.39 -50.02
N ALA A 76 -21.37 -24.09 -49.99
CA ALA A 76 -20.79 -24.66 -48.77
C ALA A 76 -20.62 -23.62 -47.64
N VAL A 77 -20.46 -22.33 -47.98
CA VAL A 77 -20.39 -21.23 -47.01
C VAL A 77 -21.64 -21.13 -46.13
N LEU A 78 -22.82 -21.39 -46.69
CA LEU A 78 -24.08 -21.29 -45.95
C LEU A 78 -24.20 -22.36 -44.85
N LEU A 79 -23.59 -23.54 -45.06
CA LEU A 79 -23.54 -24.60 -44.06
C LEU A 79 -22.67 -24.22 -42.84
N MET A 80 -21.84 -23.19 -42.94
CA MET A 80 -21.01 -22.75 -41.81
C MET A 80 -21.71 -21.78 -40.86
N ILE A 81 -22.88 -21.23 -41.24
CA ILE A 81 -23.57 -20.23 -40.42
C ILE A 81 -23.83 -20.71 -38.98
N PRO A 82 -24.31 -21.95 -38.73
CA PRO A 82 -24.49 -22.42 -37.35
C PRO A 82 -23.16 -22.53 -36.58
N ALA A 83 -22.06 -22.84 -37.27
CA ALA A 83 -20.73 -22.95 -36.66
C ALA A 83 -20.12 -21.58 -36.30
N ILE A 84 -20.61 -20.47 -36.87
CA ILE A 84 -20.20 -19.10 -36.48
C ILE A 84 -20.43 -18.85 -34.98
N TYR A 85 -21.38 -19.53 -34.34
CA TYR A 85 -21.56 -19.45 -32.89
C TYR A 85 -20.31 -19.83 -32.09
N LEU A 86 -19.47 -20.75 -32.61
CA LEU A 86 -18.20 -21.12 -31.98
C LEU A 86 -17.21 -19.95 -31.94
N LEU A 87 -17.29 -19.04 -32.91
CA LEU A 87 -16.50 -17.82 -32.92
C LEU A 87 -16.92 -16.88 -31.79
N ASP A 88 -18.23 -16.71 -31.57
CA ASP A 88 -18.78 -15.91 -30.47
C ASP A 88 -18.33 -16.43 -29.10
N GLU A 89 -18.42 -17.74 -28.89
CA GLU A 89 -17.96 -18.39 -27.66
C GLU A 89 -16.44 -18.30 -27.49
N GLY A 90 -15.68 -18.50 -28.56
CA GLY A 90 -14.23 -18.32 -28.57
C GLY A 90 -13.82 -16.90 -28.16
N LEU A 91 -14.49 -15.89 -28.70
CA LEU A 91 -14.22 -14.49 -28.37
C LEU A 91 -14.53 -14.17 -26.91
N LYS A 92 -15.67 -14.64 -26.37
CA LYS A 92 -16.02 -14.48 -24.95
C LYS A 92 -14.97 -15.10 -24.02
N ASN A 93 -14.50 -16.30 -24.35
CA ASN A 93 -13.47 -16.98 -23.57
C ASN A 93 -12.12 -16.24 -23.62
N VAL A 94 -11.74 -15.72 -24.78
CA VAL A 94 -10.51 -14.93 -24.91
C VAL A 94 -10.62 -13.62 -24.12
N ALA A 95 -11.77 -12.94 -24.17
CA ALA A 95 -12.01 -11.68 -23.48
C ALA A 95 -11.68 -11.76 -21.97
N MET A 96 -12.02 -12.87 -21.31
CA MET A 96 -11.71 -13.10 -19.89
C MET A 96 -10.20 -13.19 -19.59
N THR A 97 -9.39 -13.53 -20.58
CA THR A 97 -7.93 -13.72 -20.46
C THR A 97 -7.12 -12.54 -20.98
N GLN A 98 -7.76 -11.52 -21.54
CA GLN A 98 -7.05 -10.36 -22.09
C GLN A 98 -6.37 -9.54 -20.99
N VAL A 99 -5.21 -8.99 -21.33
CA VAL A 99 -4.50 -8.01 -20.49
C VAL A 99 -5.07 -6.63 -20.79
N PHE A 100 -5.45 -5.91 -19.74
CA PHE A 100 -5.96 -4.53 -19.84
C PHE A 100 -4.82 -3.55 -20.07
N SER A 101 -5.04 -2.52 -20.90
CA SER A 101 -4.08 -1.46 -21.14
C SER A 101 -4.63 -0.13 -20.62
N PHE A 102 -4.08 0.36 -19.51
CA PHE A 102 -4.51 1.60 -18.86
C PHE A 102 -3.94 2.84 -19.57
N ARG A 103 -4.45 3.14 -20.76
CA ARG A 103 -4.09 4.32 -21.57
C ARG A 103 -4.99 5.52 -21.25
N SER A 104 -4.61 6.70 -21.74
CA SER A 104 -5.45 7.91 -21.64
C SER A 104 -6.85 7.67 -22.24
N ALA A 105 -7.85 8.34 -21.67
CA ALA A 105 -9.28 8.13 -21.95
C ALA A 105 -9.58 8.06 -23.46
N SER A 106 -9.70 6.84 -23.98
CA SER A 106 -9.85 6.58 -25.41
C SER A 106 -10.49 5.21 -25.63
N ARG A 107 -11.20 5.11 -26.75
CA ARG A 107 -11.74 3.85 -27.26
C ARG A 107 -10.77 3.31 -28.29
N SER A 108 -10.30 2.08 -28.11
CA SER A 108 -9.36 1.44 -29.04
C SER A 108 -9.82 0.03 -29.41
N SER A 109 -9.50 -0.39 -30.63
CA SER A 109 -9.63 -1.78 -31.05
C SER A 109 -8.67 -2.65 -30.21
N SER A 110 -9.17 -3.76 -29.66
CA SER A 110 -8.33 -4.71 -28.92
C SER A 110 -7.31 -5.38 -29.85
N GLN A 111 -6.27 -5.97 -29.25
CA GLN A 111 -5.28 -6.74 -30.03
C GLN A 111 -5.95 -7.92 -30.77
N VAL A 112 -6.97 -8.54 -30.15
CA VAL A 112 -7.72 -9.65 -30.75
C VAL A 112 -8.50 -9.21 -31.97
N LEU A 113 -9.14 -8.02 -31.92
CA LEU A 113 -9.82 -7.49 -33.10
C LEU A 113 -8.83 -7.19 -34.23
N LYS A 114 -7.68 -6.57 -33.91
CA LYS A 114 -6.64 -6.27 -34.91
C LYS A 114 -6.09 -7.53 -35.57
N THR A 115 -5.79 -8.57 -34.78
CA THR A 115 -5.27 -9.83 -35.34
C THR A 115 -6.33 -10.60 -36.11
N LEU A 116 -7.59 -10.60 -35.67
CA LEU A 116 -8.69 -11.24 -36.38
C LEU A 116 -8.95 -10.56 -37.74
N VAL A 117 -9.08 -9.24 -37.77
CA VAL A 117 -9.29 -8.48 -39.02
C VAL A 117 -8.08 -8.61 -39.93
N GLY A 118 -6.86 -8.48 -39.40
CA GLY A 118 -5.63 -8.66 -40.19
C GLY A 118 -5.51 -10.07 -40.79
N GLY A 119 -5.85 -11.10 -40.02
CA GLY A 119 -5.89 -12.48 -40.49
C GLY A 119 -6.93 -12.71 -41.59
N LEU A 120 -8.16 -12.19 -41.41
CA LEU A 120 -9.21 -12.27 -42.43
C LEU A 120 -8.82 -11.53 -43.72
N LEU A 121 -8.24 -10.33 -43.62
CA LEU A 121 -7.76 -9.58 -44.79
C LEU A 121 -6.63 -10.31 -45.54
N LEU A 122 -5.72 -10.96 -44.81
CA LEU A 122 -4.67 -11.77 -45.42
C LEU A 122 -5.26 -12.97 -46.17
N VAL A 123 -6.22 -13.68 -45.56
CA VAL A 123 -6.91 -14.79 -46.22
C VAL A 123 -7.69 -14.31 -47.44
N LEU A 124 -8.32 -13.13 -47.38
CA LEU A 124 -8.98 -12.52 -48.54
C LEU A 124 -8.00 -12.24 -49.68
N ALA A 125 -6.81 -11.70 -49.38
CA ALA A 125 -5.80 -11.44 -50.40
C ALA A 125 -5.32 -12.75 -51.05
N VAL A 126 -5.04 -13.78 -50.24
CA VAL A 126 -4.64 -15.10 -50.74
C VAL A 126 -5.76 -15.76 -51.56
N SER A 127 -7.02 -15.63 -51.16
CA SER A 127 -8.14 -16.24 -51.89
C SER A 127 -8.40 -15.57 -53.24
N VAL A 128 -8.24 -14.25 -53.33
CA VAL A 128 -8.31 -13.51 -54.60
C VAL A 128 -7.17 -13.91 -55.53
N VAL A 129 -5.94 -14.03 -55.02
CA VAL A 129 -4.78 -14.48 -55.82
C VAL A 129 -4.94 -15.93 -56.29
N ALA A 130 -5.50 -16.80 -55.44
CA ALA A 130 -5.77 -18.20 -55.77
C ALA A 130 -7.04 -18.38 -56.63
N TRP A 131 -7.77 -17.30 -56.95
CA TRP A 131 -9.04 -17.33 -57.67
C TRP A 131 -10.09 -18.27 -57.06
N ASN A 132 -10.09 -18.41 -55.73
CA ASN A 132 -11.00 -19.31 -55.02
C ASN A 132 -12.22 -18.53 -54.49
N LEU A 133 -13.33 -18.59 -55.24
CA LEU A 133 -14.57 -17.86 -54.92
C LEU A 133 -15.18 -18.31 -53.58
N THR A 134 -15.08 -19.59 -53.25
CA THR A 134 -15.58 -20.15 -51.99
C THR A 134 -14.91 -19.46 -50.80
N LEU A 135 -13.58 -19.34 -50.81
CA LEU A 135 -12.82 -18.63 -49.77
C LEU A 135 -13.08 -17.13 -49.73
N VAL A 136 -13.29 -16.47 -50.88
CA VAL A 136 -13.68 -15.05 -50.90
C VAL A 136 -15.01 -14.84 -50.18
N LEU A 137 -16.00 -15.70 -50.44
CA LEU A 137 -17.32 -15.62 -49.82
C LEU A 137 -17.30 -15.96 -48.33
N THR A 138 -16.51 -16.96 -47.90
CA THR A 138 -16.40 -17.27 -46.46
C THR A 138 -15.84 -16.09 -45.68
N VAL A 139 -14.76 -15.49 -46.18
CA VAL A 139 -14.16 -14.33 -45.54
C VAL A 139 -15.11 -13.13 -45.56
N ALA A 140 -15.84 -12.92 -46.65
CA ALA A 140 -16.84 -11.86 -46.73
C ALA A 140 -17.94 -12.04 -45.66
N VAL A 141 -18.46 -13.27 -45.47
CA VAL A 141 -19.46 -13.58 -44.44
C VAL A 141 -18.88 -13.37 -43.02
N LEU A 142 -17.66 -13.83 -42.77
CA LEU A 142 -17.01 -13.65 -41.46
C LEU A 142 -16.70 -12.17 -41.17
N MET A 143 -16.24 -11.41 -42.17
CA MET A 143 -16.02 -9.96 -42.06
C MET A 143 -17.33 -9.21 -41.81
N ALA A 144 -18.41 -9.58 -42.52
CA ALA A 144 -19.74 -9.01 -42.28
C ALA A 144 -20.22 -9.32 -40.86
N TYR A 145 -20.03 -10.56 -40.40
CA TYR A 145 -20.35 -10.94 -39.02
C TYR A 145 -19.57 -10.10 -38.00
N VAL A 146 -18.24 -10.02 -38.11
CA VAL A 146 -17.41 -9.21 -37.21
C VAL A 146 -17.81 -7.73 -37.26
N GLY A 147 -18.09 -7.19 -38.45
CA GLY A 147 -18.58 -5.82 -38.63
C GLY A 147 -19.91 -5.55 -37.93
N CYS A 148 -20.88 -6.45 -38.07
CA CYS A 148 -22.15 -6.40 -37.35
C CYS A 148 -21.95 -6.44 -35.82
N MET A 149 -21.02 -7.25 -35.35
CA MET A 149 -20.70 -7.36 -33.92
C MET A 149 -20.07 -6.09 -33.37
N ILE A 150 -19.14 -5.48 -34.10
CA ILE A 150 -18.56 -4.18 -33.76
C ILE A 150 -19.66 -3.12 -33.71
N ALA A 151 -20.50 -3.02 -34.75
CA ALA A 151 -21.60 -2.07 -34.80
C ALA A 151 -22.58 -2.24 -33.62
N TYR A 152 -22.88 -3.49 -33.26
CA TYR A 152 -23.70 -3.82 -32.09
C TYR A 152 -23.06 -3.33 -30.78
N VAL A 153 -21.77 -3.61 -30.56
CA VAL A 153 -21.03 -3.16 -29.37
C VAL A 153 -20.89 -1.64 -29.31
N LEU A 154 -20.63 -0.97 -30.44
CA LEU A 154 -20.57 0.49 -30.54
C LEU A 154 -21.90 1.14 -30.12
N ARG A 155 -23.03 0.52 -30.45
CA ARG A 155 -24.37 1.00 -30.10
C ARG A 155 -24.77 0.71 -28.66
N LYS A 156 -24.33 -0.41 -28.09
CA LYS A 156 -24.72 -0.89 -26.76
C LYS A 156 -23.79 -0.45 -25.63
N VAL A 157 -22.55 -0.07 -25.93
CA VAL A 157 -21.56 0.41 -24.97
C VAL A 157 -21.22 1.88 -25.29
N PRO A 158 -21.71 2.83 -24.48
CA PRO A 158 -21.37 4.24 -24.64
C PRO A 158 -19.90 4.50 -24.31
N ARG A 159 -19.33 5.63 -24.77
CA ARG A 159 -17.92 5.98 -24.52
C ARG A 159 -17.62 6.19 -23.03
N SER A 160 -18.57 6.70 -22.27
CA SER A 160 -18.52 6.86 -20.82
C SER A 160 -19.52 5.89 -20.17
N ALA A 161 -19.16 4.61 -20.15
CA ALA A 161 -20.03 3.57 -19.60
C ALA A 161 -20.03 3.52 -18.07
N LEU A 162 -19.06 4.14 -17.41
CA LEU A 162 -18.94 4.17 -15.96
C LEU A 162 -19.27 5.57 -15.47
N VAL A 163 -20.19 5.68 -14.52
CA VAL A 163 -20.47 6.92 -13.81
C VAL A 163 -20.23 6.66 -12.34
N GLU A 164 -19.41 7.49 -11.73
CA GLU A 164 -19.07 7.40 -10.31
C GLU A 164 -19.97 8.29 -9.49
N ASP A 165 -20.32 7.81 -8.30
CA ASP A 165 -20.85 8.65 -7.25
C ASP A 165 -19.69 9.31 -6.52
N ARG A 166 -19.63 10.65 -6.56
CA ARG A 166 -18.54 11.41 -5.93
C ARG A 166 -18.80 11.50 -4.44
N SER A 167 -17.83 11.03 -3.68
CA SER A 167 -17.82 11.12 -2.23
C SER A 167 -16.69 12.02 -1.77
N TRP A 168 -16.81 12.57 -0.56
CA TRP A 168 -15.73 13.30 0.09
C TRP A 168 -15.37 12.61 1.40
N SER A 169 -14.09 12.62 1.75
CA SER A 169 -13.58 12.08 3.01
C SER A 169 -12.61 13.06 3.65
N ARG A 170 -12.67 13.15 4.98
CA ARG A 170 -11.79 13.98 5.80
C ARG A 170 -10.94 13.07 6.66
N ILE A 171 -9.63 13.15 6.48
CA ILE A 171 -8.69 12.20 7.07
C ILE A 171 -7.43 12.92 7.54
N VAL A 172 -6.84 12.45 8.63
CA VAL A 172 -5.53 12.94 9.09
C VAL A 172 -4.42 12.32 8.23
N ALA A 173 -3.40 13.10 7.91
CA ALA A 173 -2.30 12.65 7.06
C ALA A 173 -1.69 11.35 7.61
N GLY A 174 -1.55 10.35 6.75
CA GLY A 174 -0.99 9.03 7.00
C GLY A 174 -1.76 8.12 7.96
N ASP A 175 -3.00 8.49 8.33
CA ASP A 175 -3.95 7.50 8.84
C ASP A 175 -4.50 6.65 7.69
N LYS A 176 -4.95 5.44 8.01
CA LYS A 176 -5.51 4.52 7.02
C LYS A 176 -7.03 4.57 7.08
N GLU A 177 -7.66 4.90 5.96
CA GLU A 177 -9.12 4.89 5.83
C GLU A 177 -9.56 3.95 4.72
N THR A 178 -10.80 3.49 4.83
CA THR A 178 -11.46 2.68 3.82
C THR A 178 -12.78 3.33 3.45
N ALA A 179 -12.91 3.76 2.21
CA ALA A 179 -14.12 4.35 1.66
C ALA A 179 -14.76 3.39 0.67
N LYS A 180 -16.09 3.39 0.60
CA LYS A 180 -16.84 2.63 -0.40
C LYS A 180 -17.56 3.61 -1.30
N PHE A 181 -17.46 3.40 -2.61
CA PHE A 181 -18.15 4.20 -3.59
C PHE A 181 -18.85 3.31 -4.60
N LYS A 182 -19.92 3.83 -5.20
CA LYS A 182 -20.72 3.12 -6.19
C LYS A 182 -20.38 3.61 -7.58
N VAL A 183 -20.22 2.67 -8.50
CA VAL A 183 -20.06 2.92 -9.93
C VAL A 183 -21.26 2.36 -10.66
N GLU A 184 -22.02 3.25 -11.28
CA GLU A 184 -23.13 2.90 -12.15
C GLU A 184 -22.60 2.50 -13.53
N VAL A 185 -22.97 1.30 -13.99
CA VAL A 185 -22.62 0.80 -15.32
C VAL A 185 -23.76 1.11 -16.29
N LYS A 186 -23.57 2.11 -17.15
CA LYS A 186 -24.56 2.53 -18.18
C LYS A 186 -24.60 1.64 -19.41
N ALA A 187 -23.75 0.62 -19.50
CA ALA A 187 -23.75 -0.31 -20.62
C ALA A 187 -25.01 -1.21 -20.61
N ASP A 188 -25.62 -1.39 -21.78
CA ASP A 188 -26.76 -2.29 -22.00
C ASP A 188 -26.36 -3.79 -22.04
N MET A 189 -25.08 -4.09 -21.87
CA MET A 189 -24.50 -5.43 -21.96
C MET A 189 -23.43 -5.61 -20.89
N PRO A 190 -23.13 -6.86 -20.47
CA PRO A 190 -22.05 -7.10 -19.51
C PRO A 190 -20.70 -6.65 -20.07
N ILE A 191 -19.90 -6.06 -19.20
CA ILE A 191 -18.54 -5.59 -19.50
C ILE A 191 -17.55 -6.25 -18.56
N LEU A 192 -16.32 -6.42 -19.01
CA LEU A 192 -15.21 -6.86 -18.15
C LEU A 192 -14.43 -5.63 -17.74
N LEU A 193 -14.45 -5.29 -16.45
CA LEU A 193 -13.86 -4.10 -15.87
C LEU A 193 -12.57 -4.44 -15.13
N ALA A 194 -11.54 -3.63 -15.34
CA ALA A 194 -10.34 -3.57 -14.50
C ALA A 194 -10.09 -2.13 -14.04
N LEU A 195 -9.63 -2.00 -12.79
CA LEU A 195 -9.38 -0.74 -12.13
C LEU A 195 -7.93 -0.71 -11.64
N GLU A 196 -7.25 0.39 -11.92
CA GLU A 196 -5.88 0.64 -11.45
C GLU A 196 -5.81 2.01 -10.75
N PRO A 197 -5.28 2.08 -9.51
CA PRO A 197 -5.07 3.36 -8.85
C PRO A 197 -3.93 4.13 -9.52
N THR A 198 -4.08 5.44 -9.67
CA THR A 198 -2.99 6.29 -10.18
C THR A 198 -1.87 6.45 -9.15
N ASN A 199 -2.20 6.31 -7.87
CA ASN A 199 -1.32 6.52 -6.74
C ASN A 199 -1.00 5.20 -6.03
N SER A 200 0.28 4.97 -5.71
CA SER A 200 0.76 3.73 -5.07
C SER A 200 0.27 3.54 -3.62
N TRP A 201 -0.11 4.62 -2.95
CA TRP A 201 -0.66 4.61 -1.59
C TRP A 201 -2.17 4.30 -1.53
N VAL A 202 -2.79 3.97 -2.67
CA VAL A 202 -4.20 3.60 -2.80
C VAL A 202 -4.31 2.12 -3.21
N LYS A 203 -5.18 1.38 -2.53
CA LYS A 203 -5.53 -0.01 -2.83
C LYS A 203 -7.02 -0.12 -3.11
N ILE A 204 -7.40 -1.00 -4.03
CA ILE A 204 -8.78 -1.12 -4.53
C ILE A 204 -9.21 -2.59 -4.44
N ASP A 205 -10.45 -2.81 -4.03
CA ASP A 205 -11.10 -4.12 -4.02
C ASP A 205 -12.57 -3.99 -4.48
N PRO A 206 -13.02 -4.66 -5.55
CA PRO A 206 -12.25 -5.55 -6.43
C PRO A 206 -11.46 -4.78 -7.51
N ALA A 207 -10.24 -5.22 -7.81
CA ALA A 207 -9.45 -4.68 -8.92
C ALA A 207 -9.95 -5.12 -10.31
N LYS A 208 -10.65 -6.26 -10.38
CA LYS A 208 -11.30 -6.78 -11.59
C LYS A 208 -12.72 -7.21 -11.28
N ALA A 209 -13.66 -6.81 -12.11
CA ALA A 209 -15.07 -7.15 -11.95
C ALA A 209 -15.71 -7.43 -13.32
N ALA A 210 -16.78 -8.22 -13.33
CA ALA A 210 -17.59 -8.46 -14.53
C ALA A 210 -19.05 -8.03 -14.25
N PRO A 211 -19.31 -6.71 -14.13
CA PRO A 211 -20.65 -6.23 -13.81
C PRO A 211 -21.66 -6.56 -14.93
N THR A 212 -22.90 -6.80 -14.51
CA THR A 212 -24.03 -7.06 -15.41
C THR A 212 -24.52 -5.75 -16.04
N ALA A 213 -25.28 -5.84 -17.13
CA ALA A 213 -25.89 -4.67 -17.77
C ALA A 213 -26.71 -3.85 -16.76
N LYS A 214 -26.52 -2.52 -16.75
CA LYS A 214 -27.25 -1.57 -15.87
C LYS A 214 -27.19 -1.90 -14.39
N SER A 215 -26.08 -2.47 -13.93
CA SER A 215 -25.85 -2.74 -12.51
C SER A 215 -25.03 -1.64 -11.83
N ASN A 216 -25.19 -1.53 -10.52
CA ASN A 216 -24.29 -0.76 -9.67
C ASN A 216 -23.21 -1.68 -9.12
N LEU A 217 -21.95 -1.27 -9.24
CA LEU A 217 -20.81 -1.95 -8.66
C LEU A 217 -20.34 -1.17 -7.42
N GLU A 218 -20.26 -1.83 -6.28
CA GLU A 218 -19.65 -1.26 -5.08
C GLU A 218 -18.15 -1.58 -5.06
N ILE A 219 -17.33 -0.54 -4.92
CA ILE A 219 -15.88 -0.66 -4.90
C ILE A 219 -15.38 -0.09 -3.58
N THR A 220 -14.50 -0.86 -2.94
CA THR A 220 -13.84 -0.47 -1.69
C THR A 220 -12.45 0.07 -2.01
N VAL A 221 -12.15 1.28 -1.54
CA VAL A 221 -10.83 1.91 -1.66
C VAL A 221 -10.22 2.04 -0.28
N THR A 222 -9.03 1.49 -0.10
CA THR A 222 -8.23 1.66 1.11
C THR A 222 -7.04 2.54 0.80
N PHE A 223 -6.83 3.61 1.54
CA PHE A 223 -5.79 4.58 1.25
C PHE A 223 -5.15 5.16 2.51
N THR A 224 -3.90 5.61 2.37
CA THR A 224 -3.11 6.26 3.42
C THR A 224 -2.46 7.52 2.82
N PRO A 225 -3.09 8.69 2.95
CA PRO A 225 -2.70 9.88 2.21
C PRO A 225 -1.45 10.50 2.81
N LEU A 226 -0.55 10.97 1.94
CA LEU A 226 0.60 11.78 2.34
C LEU A 226 0.18 13.23 2.59
N LEU A 227 0.96 13.99 3.36
CA LEU A 227 0.65 15.40 3.64
C LEU A 227 0.53 16.24 2.36
N ALA A 228 1.38 15.96 1.36
CA ALA A 228 1.36 16.57 0.03
C ALA A 228 0.63 15.72 -1.02
N GLY A 229 -0.24 14.80 -0.60
CA GLY A 229 -0.99 13.94 -1.49
C GLY A 229 -1.98 14.73 -2.36
N PRO A 230 -2.35 14.23 -3.55
CA PRO A 230 -3.41 14.82 -4.35
C PRO A 230 -4.72 14.83 -3.56
N THR A 231 -5.47 15.91 -3.68
CA THR A 231 -6.78 16.06 -3.07
C THR A 231 -7.82 15.14 -3.68
N ASN A 232 -7.59 14.60 -4.87
CA ASN A 232 -8.58 13.77 -5.56
C ASN A 232 -7.95 12.42 -5.89
N ILE A 233 -8.60 11.33 -5.48
CA ILE A 233 -8.16 9.98 -5.85
C ILE A 233 -8.59 9.72 -7.30
N GLN A 234 -7.62 9.47 -8.18
CA GLN A 234 -7.88 9.11 -9.57
C GLN A 234 -7.70 7.61 -9.80
N LEU A 235 -8.72 6.96 -10.36
CA LEU A 235 -8.69 5.57 -10.78
C LEU A 235 -8.74 5.48 -12.30
N LYS A 236 -7.82 4.74 -12.89
CA LYS A 236 -7.87 4.39 -14.30
C LYS A 236 -8.75 3.15 -14.44
N ALA A 237 -9.85 3.28 -15.16
CA ALA A 237 -10.75 2.20 -15.50
C ALA A 237 -10.51 1.78 -16.95
N ALA A 238 -10.19 0.51 -17.16
CA ALA A 238 -10.12 -0.11 -18.48
C ALA A 238 -11.19 -1.19 -18.53
N TYR A 239 -12.02 -1.17 -19.58
CA TYR A 239 -13.03 -2.21 -19.75
C TYR A 239 -13.13 -2.72 -21.18
N PHE A 240 -13.40 -4.02 -21.28
CA PHE A 240 -13.71 -4.71 -22.53
C PHE A 240 -15.21 -4.96 -22.65
N ASP A 241 -15.71 -5.00 -23.87
CA ASP A 241 -17.01 -5.60 -24.14
C ASP A 241 -17.01 -7.11 -23.85
N SER A 242 -18.19 -7.73 -23.80
CA SER A 242 -18.32 -9.16 -23.46
C SER A 242 -17.54 -10.11 -24.37
N ARG A 243 -17.06 -9.66 -25.54
CA ARG A 243 -16.27 -10.43 -26.52
C ARG A 243 -14.84 -9.94 -26.67
N GLY A 244 -14.42 -8.90 -25.94
CA GLY A 244 -13.05 -8.39 -25.96
C GLY A 244 -12.61 -7.87 -27.32
N LEU A 245 -13.52 -7.29 -28.11
CA LEU A 245 -13.23 -6.68 -29.42
C LEU A 245 -12.82 -5.21 -29.26
N ILE A 246 -13.41 -4.52 -28.29
CA ILE A 246 -13.22 -3.11 -28.06
C ILE A 246 -12.80 -2.89 -26.61
N GLU A 247 -11.73 -2.14 -26.45
CA GLU A 247 -11.25 -1.64 -25.17
C GLU A 247 -11.64 -0.17 -25.02
N THR A 248 -12.14 0.20 -23.86
CA THR A 248 -12.41 1.60 -23.53
C THR A 248 -11.75 1.95 -22.21
N ASN A 249 -10.98 3.03 -22.24
CA ASN A 249 -10.31 3.58 -21.08
C ASN A 249 -11.04 4.84 -20.60
N GLN A 250 -11.19 4.97 -19.28
CA GLN A 250 -11.83 6.10 -18.62
C GLN A 250 -11.08 6.42 -17.32
N VAL A 251 -10.98 7.71 -16.98
CA VAL A 251 -10.47 8.14 -15.67
C VAL A 251 -11.66 8.46 -14.79
N LEU A 252 -11.62 7.92 -13.57
CA LEU A 252 -12.61 8.07 -12.52
C LEU A 252 -11.97 8.90 -11.38
N THR A 253 -12.73 9.83 -10.81
CA THR A 253 -12.44 10.69 -9.65
C THR A 253 -13.45 10.44 -8.52
N PRO A 254 -13.52 9.24 -7.92
CA PRO A 254 -14.62 8.88 -7.04
C PRO A 254 -14.58 9.53 -5.65
N LEU A 255 -13.40 10.00 -5.22
CA LEU A 255 -13.19 10.50 -3.86
C LEU A 255 -12.37 11.78 -3.84
N ASP A 256 -12.94 12.81 -3.22
CA ASP A 256 -12.27 14.05 -2.85
C ASP A 256 -11.81 13.97 -1.38
N LEU A 257 -10.51 14.08 -1.17
CA LEU A 257 -9.82 14.01 0.11
C LEU A 257 -9.54 15.40 0.67
N HIS A 258 -9.97 15.62 1.91
CA HIS A 258 -9.55 16.74 2.72
C HIS A 258 -8.56 16.27 3.79
N ILE A 259 -7.27 16.44 3.52
CA ILE A 259 -6.18 15.96 4.36
C ILE A 259 -5.90 16.97 5.47
N ILE A 260 -6.00 16.53 6.73
CA ILE A 260 -5.64 17.31 7.92
C ILE A 260 -4.18 16.99 8.31
N PRO A 261 -3.29 17.98 8.41
CA PRO A 261 -1.94 17.77 8.95
C PRO A 261 -1.98 17.22 10.38
N ARG A 262 -1.07 16.28 10.71
CA ARG A 262 -1.03 15.65 12.04
C ARG A 262 -0.74 16.69 13.12
N ALA A 263 0.19 17.59 12.84
CA ALA A 263 0.58 18.66 13.76
C ALA A 263 -0.60 19.57 14.11
N LYS A 264 -1.46 19.89 13.13
CA LYS A 264 -2.68 20.68 13.37
C LYS A 264 -3.67 19.95 14.27
N TYR A 265 -3.81 18.64 14.07
CA TYR A 265 -4.66 17.82 14.94
C TYR A 265 -4.11 17.75 16.38
N ALA A 266 -2.80 17.54 16.56
CA ALA A 266 -2.16 17.56 17.87
C ALA A 266 -2.25 18.93 18.55
N GLN A 267 -2.04 20.03 17.81
CA GLN A 267 -2.23 21.39 18.30
C GLN A 267 -3.67 21.62 18.77
N TRP A 268 -4.66 21.17 18.00
CA TRP A 268 -6.07 21.27 18.40
C TRP A 268 -6.35 20.48 19.70
N LEU A 269 -5.82 19.25 19.83
CA LEU A 269 -5.95 18.46 21.05
C LEU A 269 -5.30 19.15 22.26
N ALA A 270 -4.09 19.69 22.08
CA ALA A 270 -3.36 20.39 23.12
C ALA A 270 -4.10 21.66 23.60
N ASN A 271 -4.59 22.47 22.66
CA ASN A 271 -5.39 23.65 22.99
C ASN A 271 -6.66 23.28 23.73
N LYS A 272 -7.37 22.25 23.27
CA LYS A 272 -8.58 21.75 23.95
C LYS A 272 -8.29 21.28 25.37
N PHE A 273 -7.17 20.60 25.59
CA PHE A 273 -6.73 20.20 26.93
C PHE A 273 -6.43 21.42 27.82
N LEU A 274 -5.73 22.44 27.29
CA LEU A 274 -5.42 23.67 28.03
C LEU A 274 -6.68 24.46 28.40
N GLU A 275 -7.68 24.55 27.51
CA GLU A 275 -8.97 25.21 27.74
C GLU A 275 -9.81 24.49 28.81
N GLN A 276 -9.88 23.17 28.75
CA GLN A 276 -10.63 22.36 29.73
C GLN A 276 -10.02 22.46 31.13
N THR A 277 -8.69 22.61 31.20
CA THR A 277 -7.95 22.70 32.47
C THR A 277 -7.78 24.13 33.00
N SER A 278 -8.08 25.16 32.20
CA SER A 278 -7.99 26.58 32.64
C SER A 278 -9.17 27.05 33.45
N SER A 279 -10.33 26.39 33.36
CA SER A 279 -11.60 26.94 33.84
C SER A 279 -11.93 26.60 35.30
N GLY A 280 -11.03 26.02 36.08
CA GLY A 280 -11.28 25.64 37.49
C GLY A 280 -12.39 24.59 37.72
N SER A 281 -13.16 24.26 36.69
CA SER A 281 -14.13 23.19 36.64
C SER A 281 -13.37 21.89 36.40
N GLY A 282 -12.86 21.32 37.49
CA GLY A 282 -12.40 19.94 37.56
C GLY A 282 -13.53 18.97 37.24
N LEU A 283 -13.88 18.83 35.96
CA LEU A 283 -14.30 17.54 35.44
C LEU A 283 -13.04 16.68 35.38
N LEU A 284 -12.73 16.15 36.56
CA LEU A 284 -12.00 14.91 36.73
C LEU A 284 -12.43 13.96 35.61
N LEU A 285 -11.58 13.81 34.60
CA LEU A 285 -11.42 12.51 33.96
C LEU A 285 -10.90 11.58 35.06
N SER A 286 -11.80 11.16 35.94
CA SER A 286 -11.57 10.23 37.03
C SER A 286 -10.15 10.29 37.64
N ALA A 287 -9.83 11.33 38.42
CA ALA A 287 -9.04 11.07 39.64
C ALA A 287 -9.99 10.37 40.63
N GLY A 288 -10.36 9.15 40.26
CA GLY A 288 -11.05 8.22 41.12
C GLY A 288 -10.03 7.70 42.10
N SER A 289 -10.15 8.15 43.34
CA SER A 289 -9.95 7.36 44.56
C SER A 289 -8.68 6.49 44.63
N ASN A 290 -7.77 6.92 45.50
CA ASN A 290 -6.58 6.20 45.95
C ASN A 290 -5.51 5.94 44.88
N PRO A 291 -4.21 5.95 45.25
CA PRO A 291 -3.17 5.42 44.39
C PRO A 291 -3.38 3.89 44.30
N LYS A 292 -4.33 3.45 43.48
CA LYS A 292 -4.37 2.07 43.02
C LYS A 292 -3.06 1.85 42.27
N GLY A 293 -2.26 0.95 42.84
CA GLY A 293 -0.93 0.52 42.43
C GLY A 293 -0.50 0.99 41.04
N ALA A 294 0.58 1.76 41.04
CA ALA A 294 1.38 2.06 39.86
C ALA A 294 1.32 0.89 38.86
N LYS A 295 0.88 1.19 37.64
CA LYS A 295 1.01 0.25 36.52
C LYS A 295 2.49 -0.18 36.50
N GLY A 296 2.71 -1.47 36.74
CA GLY A 296 3.99 -2.05 37.14
C GLY A 296 5.18 -1.55 36.33
N GLY A 297 6.23 -1.17 37.04
CA GLY A 297 7.52 -0.87 36.45
C GLY A 297 8.16 -2.09 35.81
N VAL A 298 9.24 -1.84 35.06
CA VAL A 298 10.02 -2.88 34.39
C VAL A 298 11.16 -3.38 35.28
N GLU A 299 11.53 -2.60 36.30
CA GLU A 299 12.66 -2.89 37.18
C GLU A 299 12.18 -3.41 38.53
N TYR A 300 12.75 -4.54 38.96
CA TYR A 300 12.49 -5.14 40.26
C TYR A 300 13.07 -4.25 41.36
N TYR A 301 12.22 -3.76 42.25
CA TYR A 301 12.59 -2.88 43.36
C TYR A 301 12.82 -3.65 44.65
N GLY A 302 11.98 -4.65 44.94
CA GLY A 302 12.07 -5.43 46.16
C GLY A 302 10.86 -6.31 46.38
N ASN A 303 10.74 -6.82 47.60
CA ASN A 303 9.64 -7.68 48.03
C ASN A 303 8.91 -7.00 49.19
N ARG A 304 7.57 -7.05 49.18
CA ARG A 304 6.75 -6.61 50.31
C ARG A 304 5.63 -7.60 50.63
N PRO A 305 5.00 -7.52 51.82
CA PRO A 305 3.79 -8.28 52.12
C PRO A 305 2.66 -7.93 51.15
N TYR A 306 1.87 -8.95 50.79
CA TYR A 306 0.70 -8.83 49.94
C TYR A 306 -0.34 -7.88 50.56
N GLN A 307 -0.93 -7.03 49.72
CA GLN A 307 -2.06 -6.19 50.07
C GLN A 307 -3.25 -6.52 49.18
N VAL A 308 -4.46 -6.34 49.72
CA VAL A 308 -5.71 -6.62 49.01
C VAL A 308 -5.79 -5.72 47.77
N GLY A 309 -5.73 -6.32 46.58
CA GLY A 309 -5.74 -5.62 45.28
C GLY A 309 -4.46 -5.82 44.44
N ASP A 310 -3.43 -6.46 44.99
CA ASP A 310 -2.24 -6.84 44.23
C ASP A 310 -2.56 -7.93 43.19
N LYS A 311 -1.85 -7.90 42.06
CA LYS A 311 -2.05 -8.88 41.00
C LYS A 311 -1.38 -10.20 41.37
N GLU A 312 -2.12 -11.29 41.20
CA GLU A 312 -1.64 -12.66 41.48
C GLU A 312 -0.36 -13.02 40.72
N ARG A 313 -0.19 -12.47 39.51
CA ARG A 313 1.00 -12.68 38.67
C ARG A 313 2.30 -12.12 39.27
N ASP A 314 2.18 -11.13 40.18
CA ASP A 314 3.30 -10.41 40.76
C ASP A 314 3.73 -11.04 42.11
N ILE A 315 3.09 -12.14 42.54
CA ILE A 315 3.45 -12.89 43.76
C ILE A 315 4.79 -13.61 43.57
N ASP A 316 5.72 -13.42 44.51
CA ASP A 316 6.95 -14.22 44.59
C ASP A 316 6.67 -15.51 45.36
N TRP A 317 6.28 -16.56 44.62
CA TRP A 317 5.98 -17.86 45.21
C TRP A 317 7.15 -18.45 46.02
N ARG A 318 8.39 -18.14 45.65
CA ARG A 318 9.58 -18.68 46.33
C ARG A 318 9.78 -18.04 47.70
N HIS A 319 9.71 -16.70 47.77
CA HIS A 319 9.80 -15.99 49.04
C HIS A 319 8.57 -16.21 49.92
N SER A 320 7.39 -16.30 49.31
CA SER A 320 6.16 -16.59 50.05
C SER A 320 6.21 -17.95 50.74
N TYR A 321 6.74 -18.96 50.06
CA TYR A 321 6.95 -20.29 50.64
C TYR A 321 7.98 -20.28 51.80
N MET A 322 9.06 -19.50 51.68
CA MET A 322 10.10 -19.42 52.70
C MET A 322 9.67 -18.67 53.97
N LEU A 323 8.81 -17.65 53.82
CA LEU A 323 8.41 -16.77 54.92
C LEU A 323 7.04 -17.14 55.52
N GLY A 324 6.25 -17.98 54.86
CA GLY A 324 4.91 -18.38 55.33
C GLY A 324 3.83 -17.32 55.10
N ASP A 325 4.21 -16.15 54.57
CA ASP A 325 3.31 -15.04 54.24
C ASP A 325 3.30 -14.80 52.73
N LEU A 326 2.20 -14.29 52.18
CA LEU A 326 2.15 -13.89 50.76
C LEU A 326 3.04 -12.67 50.54
N ILE A 327 4.08 -12.84 49.72
CA ILE A 327 5.05 -11.82 49.34
C ILE A 327 4.86 -11.47 47.87
N VAL A 328 4.74 -10.17 47.58
CA VAL A 328 4.58 -9.64 46.22
C VAL A 328 5.86 -8.93 45.81
N LYS A 329 6.28 -9.16 44.55
CA LYS A 329 7.37 -8.43 43.91
C LYS A 329 6.91 -7.00 43.66
N GLU A 330 7.59 -6.05 44.27
CA GLU A 330 7.47 -4.66 43.88
C GLU A 330 8.35 -4.40 42.67
N PHE A 331 7.72 -3.90 41.62
CA PHE A 331 8.43 -3.30 40.51
C PHE A 331 8.41 -1.80 40.69
N SER A 332 9.57 -1.15 40.73
CA SER A 332 9.62 0.31 40.70
C SER A 332 9.18 0.74 39.31
N GLY A 333 7.97 1.29 39.20
CA GLY A 333 7.68 2.23 38.12
C GLY A 333 8.70 3.36 38.20
N ALA A 334 9.12 3.90 37.05
CA ALA A 334 9.87 5.15 36.98
C ALA A 334 9.20 6.13 37.95
N ARG A 335 9.89 6.41 39.05
CA ARG A 335 9.27 6.85 40.29
C ARG A 335 8.99 8.33 40.19
N GLY A 336 7.85 8.74 39.59
CA GLY A 336 7.48 10.16 39.49
C GLY A 336 8.63 11.05 39.00
N GLU A 337 9.47 10.52 38.11
CA GLU A 337 10.62 11.24 37.60
C GLU A 337 10.11 12.33 36.67
N ALA A 338 10.55 13.55 36.93
CA ALA A 338 10.37 14.66 36.02
C ALA A 338 10.70 14.24 34.57
N GLY A 339 9.99 14.77 33.58
CA GLY A 339 10.24 14.50 32.17
C GLY A 339 11.05 15.61 31.51
N LEU A 340 12.07 15.28 30.73
CA LEU A 340 12.74 16.25 29.84
C LEU A 340 12.47 15.89 28.39
N ILE A 341 11.77 16.76 27.67
CA ILE A 341 11.60 16.63 26.23
C ILE A 341 12.78 17.32 25.54
N VAL A 342 13.48 16.58 24.68
CA VAL A 342 14.58 17.09 23.88
C VAL A 342 14.17 17.01 22.42
N ALA A 343 14.12 18.15 21.74
CA ALA A 343 13.62 18.23 20.37
C ALA A 343 14.65 18.87 19.43
N ASP A 344 14.97 18.14 18.35
CA ASP A 344 15.59 18.75 17.17
C ASP A 344 14.48 19.43 16.37
N LEU A 345 14.64 20.71 16.02
CA LEU A 345 13.68 21.48 15.24
C LEU A 345 14.03 21.54 13.76
N THR A 346 14.91 20.66 13.30
CA THR A 346 15.22 20.50 11.88
C THR A 346 14.50 19.32 11.26
N ALA A 347 13.93 19.55 10.07
CA ALA A 347 13.21 18.54 9.31
C ALA A 347 13.69 18.55 7.86
N LYS A 348 13.74 17.38 7.21
CA LYS A 348 14.17 17.26 5.81
C LYS A 348 13.13 17.74 4.79
N ASP A 349 11.85 17.59 5.13
CA ASP A 349 10.72 17.92 4.28
C ASP A 349 9.51 18.30 5.14
N LEU A 350 8.43 18.75 4.48
CA LEU A 350 7.20 19.16 5.15
C LEU A 350 6.52 18.00 5.89
N GLU A 351 6.68 16.76 5.43
CA GLU A 351 6.07 15.60 6.10
C GLU A 351 6.83 15.23 7.38
N ALA A 352 8.15 15.31 7.36
CA ALA A 352 9.01 15.18 8.53
C ALA A 352 8.74 16.30 9.52
N ALA A 353 8.54 17.54 9.05
CA ALA A 353 8.18 18.67 9.91
C ALA A 353 6.83 18.44 10.61
N ASP A 354 5.82 17.96 9.89
CA ASP A 354 4.50 17.63 10.46
C ASP A 354 4.59 16.48 11.48
N LYS A 355 5.37 15.43 11.19
CA LYS A 355 5.64 14.33 12.14
C LYS A 355 6.38 14.80 13.38
N LEU A 356 7.39 15.65 13.21
CA LEU A 356 8.19 16.19 14.31
C LEU A 356 7.35 17.07 15.23
N ALA A 357 6.58 17.98 14.66
CA ALA A 357 5.63 18.82 15.40
C ALA A 357 4.59 17.96 16.14
N TYR A 358 4.01 16.95 15.47
CA TYR A 358 3.09 16.02 16.08
C TYR A 358 3.72 15.29 17.28
N ASN A 359 4.90 14.69 17.11
CA ASN A 359 5.59 13.94 18.16
C ASN A 359 5.98 14.83 19.35
N LEU A 360 6.42 16.06 19.08
CA LEU A 360 6.76 17.04 20.10
C LEU A 360 5.54 17.40 20.95
N VAL A 361 4.44 17.79 20.30
CA VAL A 361 3.21 18.20 20.98
C VAL A 361 2.57 17.02 21.72
N MET A 362 2.53 15.83 21.13
CA MET A 362 1.96 14.65 21.77
C MET A 362 2.78 14.17 22.96
N SER A 363 4.12 14.29 22.90
CA SER A 363 4.99 13.97 24.05
C SER A 363 4.71 14.92 25.21
N ALA A 364 4.62 16.23 24.95
CA ALA A 364 4.27 17.22 25.96
C ALA A 364 2.85 17.04 26.51
N LEU A 365 1.89 16.73 25.64
CA LEU A 365 0.51 16.45 26.04
C LEU A 365 0.42 15.20 26.93
N THR A 366 1.19 14.16 26.63
CA THR A 366 1.24 12.94 27.44
C THR A 366 1.76 13.25 28.85
N LEU A 367 2.85 14.02 28.97
CA LEU A 367 3.38 14.45 30.27
C LEU A 367 2.37 15.32 31.04
N ALA A 368 1.62 16.17 30.33
CA ALA A 368 0.58 17.02 30.93
C ALA A 368 -0.64 16.24 31.41
N VAL A 369 -1.07 15.22 30.67
CA VAL A 369 -2.17 14.33 31.07
C VAL A 369 -1.79 13.50 32.30
N GLU A 370 -0.54 13.04 32.39
CA GLU A 370 -0.03 12.31 33.55
C GLU A 370 0.34 13.23 34.73
N GLY A 371 0.30 14.56 34.55
CA GLY A 371 0.62 15.54 35.59
C GLY A 371 2.09 15.52 36.04
N LEU A 372 3.00 15.08 35.18
CA LEU A 372 4.42 14.95 35.51
C LEU A 372 5.14 16.29 35.31
N PRO A 373 5.89 16.80 36.32
CA PRO A 373 6.73 17.97 36.14
C PRO A 373 7.64 17.77 34.95
N SER A 374 7.72 18.74 34.06
CA SER A 374 8.49 18.57 32.82
C SER A 374 9.25 19.81 32.40
N ALA A 375 10.28 19.59 31.60
CA ALA A 375 11.09 20.62 30.97
C ALA A 375 11.20 20.32 29.46
N ILE A 376 11.49 21.34 28.68
CA ILE A 376 11.75 21.22 27.24
C ILE A 376 13.10 21.83 26.88
N ALA A 377 13.87 21.13 26.06
CA ALA A 377 15.11 21.60 25.47
C ALA A 377 15.03 21.41 23.95
N ALA A 378 14.93 22.51 23.22
CA ALA A 378 14.82 22.49 21.78
C ALA A 378 16.03 23.17 21.13
N TYR A 379 16.53 22.57 20.06
CA TYR A 379 17.68 23.08 19.30
C TYR A 379 17.45 22.88 17.80
N ASN A 380 18.27 23.53 16.98
CA ASN A 380 18.35 23.29 15.55
C ASN A 380 19.83 23.07 15.16
N GLU A 381 20.15 23.01 13.86
CA GLU A 381 21.52 22.83 13.38
C GLU A 381 22.50 23.95 13.81
N ALA A 382 22.00 25.14 14.13
CA ALA A 382 22.84 26.32 14.40
C ALA A 382 22.93 26.68 15.88
N GLU A 383 21.83 26.54 16.64
CA GLU A 383 21.71 27.10 17.98
C GLU A 383 20.75 26.32 18.88
N VAL A 384 20.80 26.66 20.16
CA VAL A 384 19.84 26.21 21.16
C VAL A 384 18.65 27.19 21.16
N VAL A 385 17.49 26.73 20.68
CA VAL A 385 16.31 27.57 20.42
C VAL A 385 15.51 27.83 21.70
N ALA A 386 15.38 26.84 22.59
CA ALA A 386 14.68 26.99 23.86
C ALA A 386 15.21 26.02 24.91
N VAL A 387 15.31 26.46 26.16
CA VAL A 387 15.54 25.58 27.33
C VAL A 387 14.68 26.08 28.46
N ALA A 388 13.58 25.38 28.72
CA ALA A 388 12.73 25.62 29.88
C ALA A 388 13.29 24.92 31.12
N ARG A 389 12.97 25.47 32.29
CA ARG A 389 13.24 24.80 33.58
C ARG A 389 12.17 23.75 33.84
N LEU A 390 12.42 22.91 34.84
CA LEU A 390 11.40 22.00 35.34
C LEU A 390 10.23 22.83 35.89
N ASP A 391 9.07 22.71 35.26
CA ASP A 391 7.88 23.49 35.59
C ASP A 391 6.62 22.61 35.55
N ASP A 392 5.46 23.22 35.76
CA ASP A 392 4.18 22.60 35.49
C ASP A 392 4.13 22.11 34.04
N SER A 393 3.71 20.87 33.90
CA SER A 393 3.48 20.17 32.65
C SER A 393 2.65 20.97 31.63
N ARG A 394 1.76 21.85 32.10
CA ARG A 394 0.97 22.76 31.26
C ARG A 394 1.81 23.85 30.59
N GLU A 395 2.75 24.44 31.33
CA GLU A 395 3.67 25.45 30.77
C GLU A 395 4.64 24.82 29.78
N THR A 396 5.04 23.56 30.03
CA THR A 396 5.81 22.77 29.05
C THR A 396 5.01 22.50 27.79
N LEU A 397 3.70 22.20 27.88
CA LEU A 397 2.83 22.02 26.71
C LEU A 397 2.67 23.32 25.90
N LYS A 398 2.47 24.47 26.56
CA LYS A 398 2.45 25.78 25.87
C LYS A 398 3.78 26.06 25.17
N SER A 399 4.89 25.83 25.88
CA SER A 399 6.24 26.01 25.34
C SER A 399 6.47 25.09 24.13
N ALA A 400 6.00 23.84 24.17
CA ALA A 400 6.08 22.91 23.04
C ALA A 400 5.31 23.45 21.82
N LEU A 401 4.11 23.99 22.00
CA LEU A 401 3.33 24.61 20.92
C LEU A 401 4.06 25.81 20.32
N GLU A 402 4.62 26.70 21.15
CA GLU A 402 5.40 27.85 20.66
C GLU A 402 6.65 27.43 19.88
N VAL A 403 7.32 26.38 20.35
CA VAL A 403 8.54 25.86 19.72
C VAL A 403 8.24 25.18 18.39
N THR A 404 7.08 24.56 18.19
CA THR A 404 6.72 23.97 16.88
C THR A 404 6.69 24.99 15.74
N ALA A 405 6.37 26.26 16.03
CA ALA A 405 6.41 27.34 15.03
C ALA A 405 7.84 27.68 14.55
N LYS A 406 8.86 27.20 15.28
CA LYS A 406 10.28 27.42 14.97
C LYS A 406 10.93 26.23 14.24
N ILE A 407 10.14 25.23 13.82
CA ILE A 407 10.64 24.12 13.02
C ILE A 407 11.07 24.63 11.64
N THR A 408 12.28 24.24 11.24
CA THR A 408 12.88 24.66 9.97
C THR A 408 13.07 23.45 9.07
N VAL A 409 12.73 23.62 7.78
CA VAL A 409 12.99 22.60 6.77
C VAL A 409 14.35 22.87 6.14
N VAL A 410 15.27 21.93 6.28
CA VAL A 410 16.65 22.01 5.78
C VAL A 410 16.91 20.81 4.88
N GLU A 411 17.58 21.02 3.74
CA GLU A 411 17.93 19.93 2.86
C GLU A 411 18.89 18.96 3.57
N PRO A 412 18.58 17.65 3.60
CA PRO A 412 19.34 16.70 4.40
C PRO A 412 20.76 16.59 3.85
N LYS A 413 21.76 16.90 4.69
CA LYS A 413 23.16 16.66 4.35
C LYS A 413 23.38 15.16 4.21
N LYS A 414 23.79 14.72 3.02
CA LYS A 414 24.03 13.30 2.75
C LYS A 414 25.11 12.78 3.68
N ARG A 415 24.71 11.91 4.61
CA ARG A 415 25.62 11.28 5.54
C ARG A 415 26.45 10.20 4.83
N VAL A 416 27.77 10.30 4.96
CA VAL A 416 28.71 9.34 4.36
C VAL A 416 29.18 8.28 5.37
N LEU A 417 29.18 8.61 6.66
CA LEU A 417 29.66 7.75 7.75
C LEU A 417 28.49 7.19 8.58
N HIS A 418 28.64 5.98 9.11
CA HIS A 418 27.65 5.40 10.01
C HIS A 418 27.64 6.12 11.37
N PRO A 419 26.50 6.11 12.09
CA PRO A 419 26.43 6.62 13.46
C PRO A 419 27.43 5.94 14.39
N ILE A 420 27.96 6.71 15.33
CA ILE A 420 28.92 6.19 16.31
C ILE A 420 28.25 5.17 17.25
N GLU A 421 28.75 3.93 17.27
CA GLU A 421 28.38 2.91 18.25
C GLU A 421 29.22 3.10 19.53
N SER A 422 28.93 4.14 20.30
CA SER A 422 29.76 4.56 21.45
C SER A 422 30.01 3.44 22.48
N VAL A 423 29.02 2.56 22.72
CA VAL A 423 29.15 1.41 23.63
C VAL A 423 30.14 0.38 23.09
N ARG A 424 30.09 0.10 21.79
CA ARG A 424 31.01 -0.83 21.14
C ARG A 424 32.42 -0.26 21.14
N LEU A 425 32.57 1.01 20.79
CA LEU A 425 33.86 1.71 20.77
C LEU A 425 34.52 1.69 22.17
N LYS A 426 33.77 2.04 23.23
CA LYS A 426 34.24 1.95 24.63
C LYS A 426 34.67 0.52 25.00
N ARG A 427 33.88 -0.50 24.62
CA ARG A 427 34.19 -1.91 24.90
C ARG A 427 35.46 -2.37 24.17
N SER A 428 35.61 -2.02 22.90
CA SER A 428 36.79 -2.35 22.10
C SER A 428 38.05 -1.70 22.67
N ILE A 429 37.98 -0.43 23.08
CA ILE A 429 39.08 0.24 23.78
C ILE A 429 39.45 -0.52 25.06
N ALA A 430 38.47 -0.83 25.91
CA ALA A 430 38.73 -1.54 27.17
C ALA A 430 39.37 -2.92 26.97
N GLN A 431 38.94 -3.67 25.96
CA GLN A 431 39.52 -4.98 25.62
C GLN A 431 40.96 -4.86 25.10
N LEU A 432 41.22 -3.88 24.23
CA LEU A 432 42.55 -3.68 23.63
C LEU A 432 43.56 -3.15 24.65
N THR A 433 43.14 -2.30 25.59
CA THR A 433 44.00 -1.81 26.67
C THR A 433 44.40 -2.93 27.65
N GLY A 434 43.57 -3.97 27.80
CA GLY A 434 43.87 -5.14 28.62
C GLY A 434 44.72 -6.22 27.91
N ALA A 435 44.91 -6.12 26.59
CA ALA A 435 45.65 -7.10 25.81
C ALA A 435 47.16 -6.80 25.79
N GLN A 436 48.01 -7.83 25.90
CA GLN A 436 49.47 -7.67 25.79
C GLN A 436 49.89 -7.65 24.31
N GLY A 437 50.46 -6.54 23.84
CA GLY A 437 51.05 -6.42 22.51
C GLY A 437 51.05 -4.99 21.96
N ASP A 438 52.14 -4.61 21.29
CA ASP A 438 52.31 -3.25 20.74
C ASP A 438 51.25 -2.87 19.70
N ALA A 439 50.78 -3.84 18.89
CA ALA A 439 49.72 -3.61 17.92
C ALA A 439 48.37 -3.28 18.59
N SER A 440 48.03 -3.99 19.67
CA SER A 440 46.80 -3.75 20.45
C SER A 440 46.82 -2.38 21.11
N ARG A 441 47.99 -1.96 21.64
CA ARG A 441 48.19 -0.64 22.23
C ARG A 441 48.08 0.48 21.20
N ARG A 442 48.69 0.34 20.03
CA ARG A 442 48.58 1.34 18.94
C ARG A 442 47.14 1.45 18.43
N LEU A 443 46.43 0.34 18.30
CA LEU A 443 45.03 0.36 17.89
C LEU A 443 44.13 1.00 18.95
N SER A 444 44.36 0.73 20.24
CA SER A 444 43.59 1.39 21.31
C SER A 444 43.85 2.90 21.35
N GLU A 445 45.08 3.36 21.12
CA GLU A 445 45.42 4.78 21.00
C GLU A 445 44.66 5.46 19.84
N VAL A 446 44.56 4.80 18.68
CA VAL A 446 43.78 5.32 17.53
C VAL A 446 42.28 5.39 17.85
N LEU A 447 41.70 4.35 18.45
CA LEU A 447 40.28 4.34 18.82
C LEU A 447 39.97 5.34 19.95
N MET A 448 40.91 5.58 20.86
CA MET A 448 40.79 6.65 21.86
C MET A 448 40.79 8.03 21.20
N LEU A 449 41.68 8.26 20.23
CA LEU A 449 41.71 9.50 19.46
C LEU A 449 40.41 9.72 18.69
N GLU A 450 39.83 8.68 18.09
CA GLU A 450 38.51 8.74 17.45
C GLU A 450 37.41 9.12 18.47
N LEU A 451 37.36 8.42 19.61
CA LEU A 451 36.37 8.70 20.65
C LEU A 451 36.49 10.13 21.19
N ASP A 452 37.72 10.62 21.40
CA ASP A 452 37.98 11.96 21.92
C ASP A 452 37.67 13.04 20.87
N ALA A 453 37.95 12.79 19.59
CA ALA A 453 37.52 13.67 18.50
C ALA A 453 35.99 13.81 18.44
N HIS A 454 35.26 12.70 18.56
CA HIS A 454 33.79 12.73 18.63
C HIS A 454 33.27 13.44 19.88
N ARG A 455 33.92 13.25 21.04
CA ARG A 455 33.57 13.97 22.28
C ARG A 455 33.76 15.47 22.13
N GLU A 456 34.88 15.90 21.54
CA GLU A 456 35.17 17.31 21.36
C GLU A 456 34.20 17.95 20.38
N ALA A 457 33.93 17.30 19.24
CA ALA A 457 32.91 17.75 18.29
C ALA A 457 31.51 17.82 18.93
N ALA A 458 31.16 16.84 19.76
CA ALA A 458 29.88 16.81 20.45
C ALA A 458 29.72 17.98 21.44
N LYS A 459 30.77 18.38 22.17
CA LYS A 459 30.70 19.49 23.15
C LYS A 459 30.25 20.82 22.52
N SER A 460 30.68 21.09 21.29
CA SER A 460 30.31 22.30 20.56
C SER A 460 28.93 22.23 19.89
N HIS A 461 28.33 21.03 19.80
CA HIS A 461 27.09 20.84 19.07
C HIS A 461 25.89 21.39 19.84
N PRO A 462 24.91 22.07 19.17
CA PRO A 462 23.71 22.60 19.82
C PRO A 462 22.95 21.57 20.67
N ALA A 463 22.83 20.33 20.20
CA ALA A 463 22.21 19.23 20.95
C ALA A 463 22.84 19.00 22.33
N ALA A 464 24.18 18.94 22.40
CA ALA A 464 24.89 18.74 23.66
C ALA A 464 24.78 19.95 24.58
N LEU A 465 24.82 21.16 24.01
CA LEU A 465 24.62 22.41 24.75
C LEU A 465 23.21 22.51 25.34
N ALA A 466 22.18 22.12 24.58
CA ALA A 466 20.79 22.10 25.02
C ALA A 466 20.61 21.11 26.18
N LEU A 467 21.09 19.87 26.03
CA LEU A 467 21.07 18.84 27.07
C LEU A 467 21.84 19.27 28.32
N ALA A 468 23.03 19.86 28.17
CA ALA A 468 23.84 20.31 29.29
C ALA A 468 23.21 21.51 30.03
N LYS A 469 22.45 22.37 29.34
CA LYS A 469 21.69 23.46 29.97
C LYS A 469 20.45 22.91 30.70
N ALA A 470 19.71 22.00 30.06
CA ALA A 470 18.49 21.42 30.62
C ALA A 470 18.77 20.58 31.87
N THR A 471 19.80 19.72 31.82
CA THR A 471 20.21 18.87 32.95
C THR A 471 20.82 19.65 34.11
N ARG A 472 21.42 20.82 33.85
CA ARG A 472 21.86 21.74 34.93
C ARG A 472 20.68 22.39 35.65
N ASN A 473 19.59 22.64 34.94
CA ASN A 473 18.37 23.19 35.52
C ASN A 473 17.54 22.12 36.24
N ALA A 474 17.71 20.85 35.87
CA ALA A 474 17.10 19.69 36.50
C ALA A 474 17.88 19.28 37.77
N GLN A 475 17.23 19.28 38.93
CA GLN A 475 17.85 18.88 40.20
C GLN A 475 17.85 17.35 40.41
N GLY A 476 18.19 16.55 39.40
CA GLY A 476 18.28 15.09 39.54
C GLY A 476 18.10 14.29 38.24
N PRO A 477 18.30 12.95 38.30
CA PRO A 477 18.02 12.06 37.18
C PRO A 477 16.53 12.08 36.80
N MET A 478 16.27 11.96 35.50
CA MET A 478 14.95 12.07 34.89
C MET A 478 14.85 11.25 33.62
N VAL A 479 13.61 11.07 33.15
CA VAL A 479 13.32 10.46 31.84
C VAL A 479 13.48 11.51 30.76
N ILE A 480 14.39 11.27 29.82
CA ILE A 480 14.62 12.10 28.65
C ILE A 480 13.86 11.53 27.45
N THR A 481 12.84 12.23 26.98
CA THR A 481 12.11 11.92 25.75
C THR A 481 12.75 12.66 24.58
N VAL A 482 13.34 11.93 23.64
CA VAL A 482 14.04 12.47 22.49
C VAL A 482 13.12 12.45 21.28
N VAL A 483 12.84 13.64 20.73
CA VAL A 483 12.09 13.87 19.50
C VAL A 483 13.07 14.41 18.46
N SER A 484 13.75 13.51 17.75
CA SER A 484 14.70 13.86 16.68
C SER A 484 14.64 12.81 15.58
N PRO A 485 14.80 13.20 14.29
CA PRO A 485 14.89 12.27 13.17
C PRO A 485 16.21 11.47 13.13
N LEU A 486 17.18 11.74 14.03
CA LEU A 486 18.49 11.07 14.13
C LEU A 486 19.33 11.11 12.84
N GLU A 487 19.20 12.17 12.03
CA GLU A 487 19.91 12.27 10.76
C GLU A 487 21.27 12.98 10.90
N SER A 488 21.29 14.30 11.13
CA SER A 488 22.49 15.14 11.08
C SER A 488 23.22 15.29 12.42
N ASP A 489 22.51 15.15 13.53
CA ASP A 489 22.96 15.43 14.90
C ASP A 489 23.21 14.18 15.75
N SER A 490 22.99 12.99 15.16
CA SER A 490 22.90 11.74 15.91
C SER A 490 24.14 11.45 16.75
N ASP A 491 25.34 11.80 16.26
CA ASP A 491 26.59 11.46 16.96
C ASP A 491 26.75 12.28 18.23
N ALA A 492 26.51 13.59 18.15
CA ALA A 492 26.55 14.47 19.30
C ALA A 492 25.44 14.12 20.30
N LEU A 493 24.23 13.85 19.81
CA LEU A 493 23.08 13.50 20.63
C LEU A 493 23.29 12.14 21.34
N LEU A 494 23.59 11.07 20.60
CA LEU A 494 23.78 9.73 21.16
C LEU A 494 24.96 9.67 22.14
N LEU A 495 26.05 10.37 21.85
CA LEU A 495 27.21 10.44 22.74
C LEU A 495 26.85 11.16 24.04
N THR A 496 26.12 12.27 23.97
CA THR A 496 25.70 13.03 25.15
C THR A 496 24.67 12.24 25.98
N LEU A 497 23.69 11.62 25.33
CA LEU A 497 22.71 10.76 26.00
C LEU A 497 23.38 9.54 26.66
N GLY A 498 24.40 8.96 26.04
CA GLY A 498 25.21 7.90 26.65
C GLY A 498 25.90 8.35 27.94
N GLN A 499 26.45 9.56 27.97
CA GLN A 499 27.05 10.14 29.19
C GLN A 499 26.01 10.43 30.27
N LEU A 500 24.80 10.85 29.90
CA LEU A 500 23.71 11.07 30.84
C LEU A 500 23.17 9.74 31.40
N LYS A 501 23.12 8.70 30.57
CA LYS A 501 22.78 7.35 31.03
C LYS A 501 23.77 6.83 32.07
N ASP A 502 25.07 7.06 31.87
CA ASP A 502 26.12 6.74 32.85
C ASP A 502 25.92 7.51 34.19
N LYS A 503 25.15 8.61 34.19
CA LYS A 503 24.77 9.42 35.37
C LYS A 503 23.38 9.09 35.94
N GLY A 504 22.72 8.04 35.45
CA GLY A 504 21.42 7.58 35.95
C GLY A 504 20.20 8.15 35.25
N TYR A 505 20.35 8.87 34.14
CA TYR A 505 19.22 9.33 33.33
C TYR A 505 18.68 8.19 32.45
N SER A 506 17.37 8.12 32.27
CA SER A 506 16.74 7.19 31.33
C SER A 506 16.37 7.91 30.03
N THR A 507 16.38 7.20 28.90
CA THR A 507 16.17 7.81 27.57
C THR A 507 15.14 7.03 26.77
N VAL A 508 14.16 7.71 26.19
CA VAL A 508 13.13 7.16 25.32
C VAL A 508 13.12 7.94 24.01
N PHE A 509 13.18 7.25 22.88
CA PHE A 509 13.11 7.87 21.55
C PHE A 509 11.67 7.83 21.01
N VAL A 510 11.21 8.93 20.44
CA VAL A 510 9.88 9.05 19.83
C VAL A 510 10.02 9.44 18.36
N GLY A 511 9.55 8.58 17.47
CA GLY A 511 9.54 8.83 16.02
C GLY A 511 10.82 8.42 15.27
N ALA A 512 11.65 7.56 15.87
CA ALA A 512 12.77 6.88 15.19
C ALA A 512 12.29 5.77 14.24
#